data_AF-A0A3P1CE78-F1
#
_entry.id   AF-A0A3P1CE78-F1
#
_cell.length_a   1.000
_cell.length_b   1.000
_cell.length_c   1.000
_cell.angle_alpha   90.00
_cell.angle_beta   90.00
_cell.angle_gamma   90.00
#
_symmetry.space_group_name_H-M   'P 1'
#
loop_
_entity.id
_entity.type
_entity.pdbx_description
1 polymer ?
#
loop_
_entity_poly.entity_id
_entity_poly.type
_entity_poly.pdbx_seq_one_letter_code
_entity_poly.pdbx_strand_id
1 'polypeptide(L)'
;MKDYIVVHYDGNSTNLTYTDSEQDARAYLAALITTNQVGKNDTLSIVRVCDDYLVYFKRRNNSLKTVLGKNAQTSVSWSEFWFGSAQELLKNLYKKLTTLGVASGSR
;
A
#
# COMPACT_ATOMS: atom_id res chain seq x y z
N MET A 1 -9.23 -9.35 -21.67
CA MET A 1 -10.00 -8.82 -20.52
C MET A 1 -8.97 -8.20 -19.61
N LYS A 2 -9.25 -7.05 -19.00
CA LYS A 2 -8.26 -6.40 -18.13
C LYS A 2 -8.29 -7.07 -16.77
N ASP A 3 -7.32 -7.93 -16.52
CA ASP A 3 -7.28 -8.81 -15.36
C ASP A 3 -6.46 -8.23 -14.20
N TYR A 4 -5.79 -7.10 -14.41
CA TYR A 4 -4.96 -6.44 -13.40
C TYR A 4 -5.20 -4.93 -13.37
N ILE A 5 -5.14 -4.37 -12.16
CA ILE A 5 -5.21 -2.94 -11.89
C ILE A 5 -3.88 -2.52 -11.28
N VAL A 6 -3.21 -1.59 -11.95
CA VAL A 6 -2.04 -0.90 -11.42
C VAL A 6 -2.51 0.38 -10.75
N VAL A 7 -2.06 0.59 -9.51
CA VAL A 7 -2.36 1.79 -8.73
C VAL A 7 -1.06 2.54 -8.46
N HIS A 8 -1.05 3.83 -8.79
CA HIS A 8 -0.01 4.76 -8.40
C HIS A 8 -0.64 5.90 -7.60
N TYR A 9 -0.23 6.04 -6.34
CA TYR A 9 -0.65 7.13 -5.46
C TYR A 9 0.55 8.00 -5.11
N ASP A 10 0.52 9.26 -5.53
CA ASP A 10 1.61 10.24 -5.34
C ASP A 10 1.55 10.96 -3.98
N GLY A 11 0.52 10.70 -3.18
CA GLY A 11 0.26 11.41 -1.92
C GLY A 11 -0.91 12.40 -1.99
N ASN A 12 -1.32 12.81 -3.19
CA ASN A 12 -2.42 13.73 -3.46
C ASN A 12 -3.51 13.10 -4.36
N SER A 13 -3.10 12.33 -5.35
CA SER A 13 -3.96 11.75 -6.39
C SER A 13 -3.63 10.29 -6.63
N THR A 14 -4.65 9.53 -7.06
CA THR A 14 -4.52 8.12 -7.42
C THR A 14 -4.72 7.97 -8.92
N ASN A 15 -3.73 7.43 -9.61
CA ASN A 15 -3.84 7.00 -10.99
C ASN A 15 -4.07 5.48 -11.06
N LEU A 16 -5.05 5.08 -11.87
CA LEU A 16 -5.42 3.68 -12.08
C LEU A 16 -5.19 3.32 -13.54
N THR A 17 -4.41 2.27 -13.78
CA THR A 17 -4.14 1.74 -15.13
C THR A 17 -4.50 0.27 -15.17
N TYR A 18 -5.21 -0.14 -16.22
CA TYR A 18 -5.72 -1.51 -16.37
C TYR A 18 -4.88 -2.28 -17.39
N THR A 19 -4.43 -3.48 -17.04
CA THR A 19 -3.59 -4.32 -17.91
C THR A 19 -4.16 -5.73 -18.04
N ASP A 20 -3.80 -6.43 -19.12
CA ASP A 20 -4.28 -7.78 -19.42
C ASP A 20 -3.44 -8.85 -18.70
N SER A 21 -2.19 -8.55 -18.30
CA SER A 21 -1.31 -9.49 -17.60
C SER A 21 -0.56 -8.86 -16.43
N GLU A 22 -0.09 -9.70 -15.49
CA GLU A 22 0.79 -9.29 -14.40
C GLU A 22 2.12 -8.72 -14.95
N GLN A 23 2.63 -9.31 -16.03
CA GLN A 23 3.89 -8.88 -16.64
C GLN A 23 3.78 -7.45 -17.18
N ASP A 24 2.66 -7.13 -17.85
CA ASP A 24 2.38 -5.78 -18.34
C ASP A 24 2.20 -4.79 -17.18
N ALA A 25 1.51 -5.21 -16.11
CA ALA A 25 1.35 -4.40 -14.90
C ALA A 25 2.70 -4.03 -14.28
N ARG A 26 3.60 -5.01 -14.14
CA ARG A 26 4.96 -4.80 -13.62
C ARG A 26 5.81 -3.96 -14.58
N ALA A 27 5.70 -4.18 -15.89
CA ALA A 27 6.40 -3.39 -16.89
C ALA A 27 5.96 -1.92 -16.87
N TYR A 28 4.66 -1.66 -16.69
CA TYR A 28 4.13 -0.31 -16.55
C TYR A 28 4.70 0.40 -15.31
N LEU A 29 4.65 -0.23 -14.13
CA LEU A 29 5.27 0.33 -12.93
C LEU A 29 6.78 0.54 -13.08
N ALA A 30 7.47 -0.38 -13.75
CA ALA A 30 8.90 -0.23 -14.05
C ALA A 30 9.15 0.99 -14.94
N ALA A 31 8.31 1.22 -15.96
CA ALA A 31 8.40 2.38 -16.84
C ALA A 31 8.15 3.70 -16.08
N LEU A 32 7.20 3.75 -15.15
CA LEU A 32 7.00 4.93 -14.30
C LEU A 32 8.24 5.24 -13.45
N ILE A 33 8.89 4.21 -12.92
CA ILE A 33 10.14 4.37 -12.15
C ILE A 33 11.28 4.85 -13.05
N THR A 34 11.49 4.23 -14.22
CA THR A 34 12.59 4.61 -15.13
C THR A 34 12.43 6.02 -15.70
N THR A 35 11.20 6.47 -15.89
CA THR A 35 10.86 7.82 -16.39
C THR A 35 10.80 8.88 -15.28
N ASN A 36 11.19 8.54 -14.04
CA ASN A 36 11.15 9.42 -12.86
C ASN A 36 9.75 10.00 -12.55
N GLN A 37 8.69 9.27 -12.89
CA GLN A 37 7.31 9.65 -12.56
C GLN A 37 6.88 9.16 -11.17
N VAL A 38 7.71 8.36 -10.51
CA VAL A 38 7.46 7.85 -9.15
C VAL A 38 8.35 8.58 -8.16
N GLY A 39 7.74 9.36 -7.28
CA GLY A 39 8.39 10.02 -6.15
C GLY A 39 8.81 9.04 -5.05
N LYS A 40 9.72 9.50 -4.18
CA LYS A 40 10.22 8.70 -3.04
C LYS A 40 9.13 8.29 -2.06
N ASN A 41 8.04 9.06 -1.98
CA ASN A 41 6.96 8.87 -1.02
C ASN A 41 5.74 8.16 -1.60
N ASP A 42 5.76 7.90 -2.90
CA ASP A 42 4.63 7.35 -3.63
C ASP A 42 4.37 5.91 -3.23
N THR A 43 3.13 5.49 -3.41
CA THR A 43 2.68 4.13 -3.17
C THR A 43 2.31 3.50 -4.50
N LEU A 44 2.84 2.31 -4.75
CA LEU A 44 2.57 1.52 -5.94
C LEU A 44 1.93 0.20 -5.54
N SER A 45 0.90 -0.21 -6.27
CA SER A 45 0.34 -1.55 -6.11
C SER A 45 -0.15 -2.15 -7.43
N ILE A 46 -0.28 -3.48 -7.44
CA ILE A 46 -0.90 -4.24 -8.51
C ILE A 46 -1.93 -5.16 -7.86
N VAL A 47 -3.17 -5.10 -8.32
CA VAL A 47 -4.27 -5.95 -7.88
C VAL A 47 -4.74 -6.80 -9.04
N ARG A 48 -4.93 -8.10 -8.82
CA ARG A 48 -5.57 -9.00 -9.77
C ARG A 48 -7.07 -8.98 -9.56
N VAL A 49 -7.83 -8.79 -10.64
CA VAL A 49 -9.26 -8.51 -10.61
C VAL A 49 -10.10 -9.76 -10.32
N CYS A 50 -9.66 -10.94 -10.76
CA CYS A 50 -10.49 -12.15 -10.65
C CYS A 50 -10.70 -12.64 -9.21
N ASP A 51 -9.82 -12.26 -8.28
CA ASP A 51 -9.82 -12.70 -6.88
C ASP A 51 -9.42 -11.60 -5.89
N ASP A 52 -9.43 -10.34 -6.33
CA ASP A 52 -9.01 -9.16 -5.57
C ASP A 52 -7.62 -9.30 -4.92
N TYR A 53 -6.75 -10.11 -5.53
CA TYR A 53 -5.46 -10.46 -4.95
C TYR A 53 -4.43 -9.35 -5.13
N LEU A 54 -3.79 -8.93 -4.04
CA LEU A 54 -2.71 -7.94 -4.05
C LEU A 54 -1.39 -8.58 -4.51
N VAL A 55 -1.09 -8.46 -5.79
CA VAL A 55 0.09 -9.04 -6.46
C VAL A 55 1.37 -8.29 -6.08
N TYR A 56 1.25 -6.99 -5.87
CA TYR A 56 2.36 -6.14 -5.48
C TYR A 56 1.84 -5.00 -4.61
N PHE A 57 2.57 -4.69 -3.55
CA PHE A 57 2.38 -3.47 -2.79
C PHE A 57 3.71 -2.97 -2.26
N LYS A 58 3.98 -1.68 -2.48
CA LYS A 58 5.08 -0.99 -1.83
C LYS A 58 4.75 0.47 -1.59
N ARG A 59 4.97 0.88 -0.35
CA ARG A 59 4.85 2.26 0.10
C ARG A 59 6.26 2.83 0.29
N ARG A 60 6.59 3.87 -0.47
CA ARG A 60 7.89 4.56 -0.50
C ARG A 60 9.07 3.74 -1.04
N ASN A 61 10.12 4.46 -1.43
CA ASN A 61 11.40 3.90 -1.90
C ASN A 61 11.20 2.83 -2.99
N ASN A 62 10.29 3.09 -3.93
CA ASN A 62 10.00 2.21 -5.04
C ASN A 62 11.24 2.05 -5.92
N SER A 63 11.52 0.82 -6.34
CA SER A 63 12.66 0.52 -7.20
C SER A 63 12.35 -0.61 -8.15
N LEU A 64 13.05 -0.62 -9.30
CA LEU A 64 12.91 -1.66 -10.32
C LEU A 64 13.08 -3.06 -9.75
N LYS A 65 14.06 -3.24 -8.87
CA LYS A 65 14.31 -4.53 -8.20
C LYS A 65 13.07 -5.03 -7.45
N THR A 66 12.31 -4.15 -6.82
CA THR A 66 11.12 -4.54 -6.07
C THR A 66 9.89 -4.76 -6.94
N VAL A 67 9.76 -4.04 -8.05
CA VAL A 67 8.64 -4.21 -8.99
C VAL A 67 8.83 -5.45 -9.86
N LEU A 68 10.06 -5.70 -10.33
CA LEU A 68 10.39 -6.83 -11.20
C LEU A 68 10.68 -8.12 -10.44
N GLY A 69 10.98 -8.02 -9.14
CA GLY A 69 11.20 -9.18 -8.29
C GLY A 69 9.92 -9.96 -8.07
N LYS A 70 9.93 -11.26 -8.41
CA LYS A 70 8.88 -12.24 -8.02
C LYS A 70 9.06 -12.69 -6.56
N ASN A 71 9.33 -11.77 -5.65
CA ASN A 71 9.32 -12.14 -4.24
C ASN A 71 7.86 -12.39 -3.87
N ALA A 72 7.55 -13.60 -3.39
CA ALA A 72 6.24 -13.95 -2.87
C ALA A 72 5.91 -12.98 -1.72
N GLN A 73 5.15 -11.93 -2.01
CA GLN A 73 4.54 -11.14 -0.95
C GLN A 73 3.43 -12.02 -0.37
N THR A 74 3.53 -12.30 0.93
CA THR A 74 2.44 -12.89 1.71
C THR A 74 1.18 -12.07 1.47
N SER A 75 0.12 -12.73 1.05
CA SER A 75 -1.20 -12.16 0.82
C SER A 75 -1.67 -11.44 2.07
N VAL A 76 -1.58 -10.11 2.09
CA VAL A 76 -2.24 -9.30 3.11
C VAL A 76 -3.61 -8.96 2.57
N SER A 77 -4.64 -9.45 3.25
CA SER A 77 -6.01 -9.09 2.90
C SER A 77 -6.24 -7.58 3.15
N TRP A 78 -7.15 -6.97 2.38
CA TRP A 78 -7.51 -5.55 2.56
C TRP A 78 -7.92 -5.20 3.99
N SER A 79 -8.49 -6.15 4.74
CA SER A 79 -8.81 -5.98 6.16
C SER A 79 -7.55 -5.87 7.02
N GLU A 80 -6.55 -6.75 6.85
CA GLU A 80 -5.29 -6.66 7.60
C GLU A 80 -4.55 -5.33 7.35
N PHE A 81 -4.63 -4.81 6.12
CA PHE A 81 -4.02 -3.54 5.73
C PHE A 81 -4.61 -2.32 6.47
N TRP A 82 -5.94 -2.21 6.54
CA TRP A 82 -6.61 -1.10 7.23
C TRP A 82 -6.60 -1.26 8.75
N PHE A 83 -6.79 -2.48 9.26
CA PHE A 83 -6.88 -2.71 10.71
C PHE A 83 -5.51 -2.67 11.42
N GLY A 84 -4.41 -3.01 10.75
CA GLY A 84 -3.07 -2.91 11.34
C GLY A 84 -2.67 -1.47 11.72
N SER A 85 -3.02 -0.50 10.87
CA SER A 85 -2.78 0.92 11.16
C SER A 85 -3.79 1.52 12.14
N ALA A 86 -5.03 1.02 12.16
CA ALA A 86 -6.04 1.42 13.13
C ALA A 86 -5.73 0.94 14.57
N GLN A 87 -5.08 -0.22 14.74
CA GLN A 87 -4.68 -0.71 16.06
C GLN A 87 -3.64 0.19 16.76
N GLU A 88 -2.65 0.72 16.01
CA GLU A 88 -1.68 1.69 16.53
C GLU A 88 -2.36 3.00 16.94
N LEU A 89 -3.30 3.50 16.12
CA LEU A 89 -4.09 4.70 16.44
C LEU A 89 -4.99 4.50 17.66
N LEU A 90 -5.68 3.36 17.78
CA LEU A 90 -6.50 3.02 18.95
C LEU A 90 -5.66 2.83 20.20
N LYS A 91 -4.49 2.20 20.12
CA LYS A 91 -3.54 2.08 21.25
C LYS A 91 -3.06 3.45 21.73
N ASN A 92 -2.77 4.37 20.80
CA ASN A 92 -2.34 5.72 21.13
C ASN A 92 -3.49 6.59 21.70
N LEU A 93 -4.72 6.39 21.24
CA LEU A 93 -5.91 7.01 21.83
C LEU A 93 -6.18 6.47 23.24
N TYR A 94 -6.08 5.15 23.45
CA TYR A 94 -6.29 4.54 24.77
C TYR A 94 -5.23 5.00 25.79
N LYS A 95 -3.96 5.09 25.38
CA LYS A 95 -2.88 5.64 26.22
C LYS A 95 -3.13 7.09 26.63
N LYS A 96 -3.70 7.92 25.73
CA LYS A 96 -4.06 9.31 26.06
C LYS A 96 -5.24 9.39 27.03
N LEU A 97 -6.22 8.50 26.91
CA LEU A 97 -7.36 8.46 27.82
C LEU A 97 -6.98 7.95 29.22
N THR A 98 -6.08 6.95 29.33
CA THR A 98 -5.61 6.47 30.64
C THR A 98 -4.70 7.46 31.35
N THR A 99 -3.88 8.22 30.62
CA THR A 99 -3.08 9.30 31.24
C THR A 99 -3.91 10.50 31.71
N LEU A 100 -5.06 10.76 31.06
CA LEU A 100 -6.04 11.75 31.54
C LEU A 100 -6.85 11.25 32.75
N GLY A 101 -7.17 9.95 32.82
CA GLY A 101 -7.92 9.36 33.94
C GLY A 101 -7.12 9.28 35.25
N VAL A 102 -5.81 9.03 35.17
CA VAL A 102 -4.93 8.89 36.35
C VAL A 102 -4.62 10.24 37.01
N ALA A 103 -4.77 11.36 36.31
CA ALA A 103 -4.55 12.70 36.89
C ALA A 103 -5.72 13.21 37.77
N SER A 104 -6.84 12.47 37.87
CA SER A 104 -8.01 12.87 38.69
C SER A 104 -8.13 12.13 40.03
N GLY A 105 -7.25 11.17 40.31
CA GLY A 105 -7.26 10.37 41.55
C GLY A 105 -6.15 10.74 42.51
N SER A 106 -6.15 11.97 43.00
CA SER A 106 -5.30 12.38 44.13
C SER A 106 -6.07 13.38 44.98
N ARG A 107 -6.97 12.86 45.81
CA ARG A 107 -7.40 13.43 47.09
C ARG A 107 -8.21 12.40 47.86
#